data_AF-A0A0G8AW14-F1
#
_entry.id   AF-A0A0G8AW14-F1
#
_cell.length_a   1.000
_cell.length_b   1.000
_cell.length_c   1.000
_cell.angle_alpha   90.00
_cell.angle_beta   90.00
_cell.angle_gamma   90.00
#
_symmetry.space_group_name_H-M   'P 1'
#
loop_
_entity.id
_entity.type
_entity.pdbx_description
1 polymer ?
#
loop_
_entity_poly.entity_id
_entity_poly.type
_entity_poly.pdbx_seq_one_letter_code
_entity_poly.pdbx_strand_id
1 'polypeptide(L)'
;MPFSSVVDYQTVATLETFGFLPAMTQEEIYEQIAYVIAQGWTPCIEHVQPSASMRNYWSLWKLPFFGEAELGAIVAELEACHRAYPDHHVRLTGYDAYTQTQGTAFVVFEGRA
;
A
#
# COMPACT_ATOMS: atom_id res chain seq x y z
N MET A 1 41.64 -7.14 16.85
CA MET A 1 40.43 -6.81 16.07
C MET A 1 39.23 -7.14 16.95
N PRO A 2 38.40 -6.19 17.38
CA PRO A 2 37.19 -6.54 18.11
C PRO A 2 36.23 -7.26 17.16
N PHE A 3 35.57 -8.28 17.69
CA PHE A 3 34.60 -9.12 17.00
C PHE A 3 33.49 -8.25 16.40
N SER A 4 33.12 -8.55 15.15
CA SER A 4 31.93 -8.03 14.50
C SER A 4 30.73 -8.17 15.44
N SER A 5 30.09 -7.05 15.80
CA SER A 5 28.87 -7.06 16.61
C SER A 5 27.70 -7.52 15.74
N VAL A 6 27.71 -8.81 15.37
CA VAL A 6 26.57 -9.43 14.72
C VAL A 6 25.46 -9.49 15.76
N VAL A 7 24.34 -8.84 15.45
CA VAL A 7 23.13 -8.82 16.29
C VAL A 7 22.17 -9.89 15.77
N ASP A 8 21.40 -10.49 16.68
CA ASP A 8 20.35 -11.46 16.35
C ASP A 8 19.24 -10.80 15.52
N TYR A 9 18.92 -11.36 14.36
CA TYR A 9 17.88 -10.83 13.49
C TYR A 9 16.50 -11.19 14.03
N GLN A 10 15.72 -10.17 14.38
CA GLN A 10 14.34 -10.36 14.82
C GLN A 10 13.43 -10.47 13.59
N THR A 11 12.95 -11.67 13.30
CA THR A 11 12.02 -11.89 12.20
C THR A 11 10.69 -11.19 12.48
N VAL A 12 10.30 -10.29 11.59
CA VAL A 12 9.02 -9.60 11.60
C VAL A 12 8.21 -9.98 10.37
N ALA A 13 6.88 -10.05 10.53
CA ALA A 13 5.99 -10.17 9.38
C ALA A 13 6.08 -8.90 8.54
N THR A 14 6.13 -9.06 7.22
CA THR A 14 6.23 -7.95 6.27
C THR A 14 5.06 -7.99 5.30
N LEU A 15 4.83 -6.88 4.61
CA LEU A 15 3.65 -6.66 3.76
C LEU A 15 4.06 -6.41 2.30
N GLU A 16 4.96 -7.26 1.79
CA GLU A 16 5.50 -7.21 0.43
C GLU A 16 6.29 -5.93 0.11
N THR A 17 6.08 -5.31 -1.05
CA THR A 17 6.86 -4.16 -1.52
C THR A 17 6.87 -3.03 -0.50
N PHE A 18 8.08 -2.53 -0.21
CA PHE A 18 8.40 -1.55 0.85
C PHE A 18 8.24 -2.02 2.30
N GLY A 19 7.79 -3.26 2.55
CA GLY A 19 7.57 -3.79 3.91
C GLY A 19 8.83 -3.99 4.78
N PHE A 20 10.04 -3.78 4.22
CA PHE A 20 11.30 -3.76 4.96
C PHE A 20 11.85 -2.35 5.21
N LEU A 21 11.20 -1.33 4.66
CA LEU A 21 11.55 0.07 4.88
C LEU A 21 10.83 0.58 6.14
N PRO A 22 11.27 1.72 6.71
CA PRO A 22 10.47 2.45 7.68
C PRO A 22 9.08 2.77 7.11
N ALA A 23 8.09 2.94 8.00
CA ALA A 23 6.76 3.38 7.61
C ALA A 23 6.86 4.68 6.79
N MET A 24 6.18 4.70 5.64
CA MET A 24 6.24 5.83 4.73
C MET A 24 5.71 7.10 5.38
N THR A 25 6.37 8.23 5.12
CA THR A 25 5.79 9.54 5.43
C THR A 25 4.63 9.84 4.48
N GLN A 26 3.83 10.85 4.83
CA GLN A 26 2.74 11.31 3.98
C GLN A 26 3.27 11.78 2.61
N GLU A 27 4.40 12.47 2.59
CA GLU A 27 5.04 12.93 1.35
C GLU A 27 5.48 11.75 0.48
N GLU A 28 6.08 10.71 1.05
CA GLU A 28 6.49 9.51 0.32
C GLU A 28 5.28 8.77 -0.29
N ILE A 29 4.16 8.68 0.45
CA ILE A 29 2.90 8.13 -0.08
C ILE A 29 2.42 8.96 -1.29
N TYR A 30 2.51 10.29 -1.20
CA TYR A 30 2.09 11.18 -2.28
C TYR A 30 2.97 11.00 -3.52
N GLU A 31 4.28 10.82 -3.35
CA GLU A 31 5.20 10.52 -4.44
C GLU A 31 4.84 9.19 -5.13
N GLN A 32 4.47 8.15 -4.37
CA GLN A 32 4.04 6.88 -4.97
C GLN A 32 2.71 7.01 -5.73
N ILE A 33 1.74 7.79 -5.21
CA ILE A 33 0.49 8.07 -5.93
C ILE A 33 0.76 8.83 -7.22
N ALA A 34 1.60 9.87 -7.16
CA ALA A 34 2.00 10.65 -8.32
C ALA A 34 2.69 9.78 -9.38
N TYR A 35 3.52 8.82 -8.95
CA TYR A 35 4.14 7.84 -9.84
C TYR A 35 3.10 6.97 -10.55
N VAL A 36 2.10 6.43 -9.84
CA VAL A 36 1.01 5.64 -10.45
C VAL A 36 0.27 6.45 -11.53
N ILE A 37 -0.07 7.71 -11.23
CA ILE A 37 -0.73 8.61 -12.19
C ILE A 37 0.18 8.86 -13.41
N ALA A 38 1.46 9.15 -13.18
CA ALA A 38 2.42 9.43 -14.24
C ALA A 38 2.68 8.23 -15.18
N GLN A 39 2.58 6.99 -14.67
CA GLN A 39 2.62 5.78 -15.49
C GLN A 39 1.32 5.56 -16.30
N GLY A 40 0.27 6.34 -16.06
CA GLY A 40 -1.05 6.11 -16.66
C GLY A 40 -1.75 4.87 -16.11
N TRP A 41 -1.30 4.37 -14.95
CA TRP A 41 -1.92 3.23 -14.28
C TRP A 41 -3.15 3.69 -13.50
N THR A 42 -4.11 2.78 -13.33
CA THR A 42 -5.34 3.07 -12.58
C THR A 42 -5.12 2.81 -11.09
N PRO A 43 -5.16 3.83 -10.22
CA PRO A 43 -5.07 3.64 -8.78
C PRO A 43 -6.25 2.83 -8.26
N CYS A 44 -6.02 2.05 -7.22
CA CYS A 44 -7.03 1.23 -6.57
C CYS A 44 -6.68 1.06 -5.09
N ILE A 45 -7.70 1.09 -4.24
CA ILE A 45 -7.53 0.95 -2.79
C ILE A 45 -8.20 -0.33 -2.35
N GLU A 46 -7.50 -1.12 -1.54
CA GLU A 46 -8.01 -2.37 -0.99
C GLU A 46 -7.71 -2.45 0.50
N HIS A 47 -8.56 -3.16 1.25
CA HIS A 47 -8.39 -3.32 2.70
C HIS A 47 -8.67 -4.76 3.15
N VAL A 48 -8.02 -5.17 4.24
CA VAL A 48 -8.18 -6.52 4.81
C VAL A 48 -7.84 -6.55 6.29
N GLN A 49 -8.44 -7.48 7.04
CA GLN A 49 -8.01 -7.75 8.42
C GLN A 49 -6.58 -8.31 8.45
N PRO A 50 -5.77 -7.99 9.47
CA PRO A 50 -4.38 -8.47 9.58
C PRO A 50 -4.20 -9.99 9.45
N SER A 51 -5.14 -10.78 9.99
CA SER A 51 -5.12 -12.24 9.92
C SER A 51 -5.26 -12.81 8.49
N ALA A 52 -5.71 -11.99 7.54
CA ALA A 52 -5.96 -12.36 6.15
C ALA A 52 -5.06 -11.61 5.14
N SER A 53 -4.00 -10.93 5.60
CA SER A 53 -3.07 -10.15 4.77
C SER A 53 -2.46 -10.97 3.62
N MET A 54 -2.16 -12.24 3.84
CA MET A 54 -1.56 -13.15 2.85
C MET A 54 -2.56 -13.74 1.84
N ARG A 55 -3.83 -13.32 1.85
CA ARG A 55 -4.81 -13.79 0.85
C ARG A 55 -4.62 -13.06 -0.48
N ASN A 56 -4.90 -13.77 -1.57
CA ASN A 56 -4.84 -13.23 -2.93
C ASN A 56 -5.83 -12.06 -3.15
N TYR A 57 -7.00 -12.12 -2.51
CA TYR A 57 -8.06 -11.14 -2.69
C TYR A 57 -8.31 -10.37 -1.40
N TRP A 58 -8.22 -9.05 -1.50
CA TRP A 58 -8.61 -8.11 -0.46
C TRP A 58 -9.94 -7.47 -0.83
N SER A 59 -10.60 -6.84 0.14
CA SER A 59 -11.85 -6.14 -0.13
C SER A 59 -11.56 -4.81 -0.83
N LEU A 60 -12.21 -4.60 -1.96
CA LEU A 60 -12.08 -3.37 -2.74
C LEU A 60 -12.75 -2.21 -2.00
N TRP A 61 -12.04 -1.08 -1.88
CA TRP A 61 -12.67 0.18 -1.47
C TRP A 61 -13.29 0.84 -2.71
N LYS A 62 -14.61 0.86 -2.76
CA LYS A 62 -15.39 1.38 -3.90
C LYS A 62 -15.00 0.69 -5.22
N LEU A 63 -14.41 1.43 -6.16
CA LEU A 63 -13.99 0.99 -7.49
C LEU A 63 -12.60 1.57 -7.80
N PRO A 64 -11.84 0.98 -8.75
CA PRO A 64 -10.61 1.60 -9.24
C PRO A 64 -10.87 3.01 -9.79
N PHE A 65 -9.90 3.90 -9.60
CA PHE A 65 -9.98 5.32 -9.93
C PHE A 65 -9.68 5.57 -11.41
N PHE A 66 -10.54 5.04 -12.30
CA PHE A 66 -10.34 5.11 -13.75
C PHE A 66 -10.25 6.55 -14.25
N GLY A 67 -9.12 6.89 -14.88
CA GLY A 67 -8.88 8.22 -15.45
C GLY A 67 -8.70 9.33 -14.41
N GLU A 68 -8.59 9.00 -13.12
CA GLU A 68 -8.31 9.97 -12.08
C GLU A 68 -6.85 10.44 -12.19
N ALA A 69 -6.66 11.75 -12.16
CA ALA A 69 -5.37 12.40 -12.25
C ALA A 69 -5.11 13.35 -11.07
N GLU A 70 -6.10 13.56 -10.21
CA GLU A 70 -6.01 14.41 -9.04
C GLU A 70 -5.54 13.59 -7.83
N LEU A 71 -4.34 13.92 -7.32
CA LEU A 71 -3.71 13.22 -6.22
C LEU A 71 -4.54 13.32 -4.93
N GLY A 72 -5.10 14.50 -4.65
CA GLY A 72 -5.92 14.77 -3.48
C GLY A 72 -7.15 13.88 -3.38
N ALA A 73 -7.78 13.52 -4.50
CA ALA A 73 -8.94 12.65 -4.57
C ALA A 73 -8.59 11.23 -4.11
N ILE A 74 -7.44 10.70 -4.55
CA ILE A 74 -6.95 9.37 -4.15
C ILE A 74 -6.56 9.38 -2.66
N VAL A 75 -5.87 10.42 -2.20
CA VAL A 75 -5.49 10.58 -0.80
C VAL A 75 -6.72 10.67 0.11
N ALA A 76 -7.71 11.47 -0.27
CA ALA A 76 -8.94 11.63 0.50
C ALA A 76 -9.68 10.30 0.68
N GLU A 77 -9.65 9.44 -0.34
CA GLU A 77 -10.28 8.12 -0.32
C GLU A 77 -9.45 7.08 0.45
N LEU A 78 -8.12 7.14 0.41
CA LEU A 78 -7.24 6.34 1.28
C LEU A 78 -7.55 6.61 2.75
N GLU A 79 -7.60 7.89 3.12
CA GLU A 79 -7.94 8.34 4.46
C GLU A 79 -9.38 7.97 4.85
N ALA A 80 -10.32 8.04 3.91
CA ALA A 80 -11.70 7.61 4.14
C ALA A 80 -11.81 6.10 4.38
N CYS A 81 -11.07 5.29 3.62
CA CYS A 81 -10.99 3.85 3.79
C CYS A 81 -10.42 3.50 5.16
N HIS A 82 -9.31 4.13 5.56
CA HIS A 82 -8.71 3.91 6.87
C HIS A 82 -9.63 4.30 8.02
N ARG A 83 -10.35 5.43 7.92
CA ARG A 83 -11.36 5.82 8.93
C ARG A 83 -12.52 4.85 9.02
N ALA A 84 -12.95 4.26 7.90
CA ALA A 84 -14.04 3.28 7.88
C ALA A 84 -13.60 1.91 8.44
N TYR A 85 -12.33 1.55 8.26
CA TYR A 85 -11.74 0.29 8.67
C TYR A 85 -10.42 0.51 9.44
N PRO A 86 -10.49 1.07 10.67
CA PRO A 86 -9.30 1.49 11.41
C PRO A 86 -8.36 0.33 11.80
N ASP A 87 -8.89 -0.88 11.90
CA ASP A 87 -8.15 -2.08 12.30
C ASP A 87 -7.70 -2.94 11.10
N HIS A 88 -7.93 -2.48 9.87
CA HIS A 88 -7.52 -3.20 8.66
C HIS A 88 -6.19 -2.67 8.12
N HIS A 89 -5.43 -3.55 7.46
CA HIS A 89 -4.44 -3.07 6.50
C HIS A 89 -5.15 -2.42 5.33
N VAL A 90 -4.61 -1.31 4.85
CA VAL A 90 -5.07 -0.63 3.63
C VAL A 90 -3.89 -0.51 2.69
N ARG A 91 -4.05 -0.98 1.45
CA ARG A 91 -3.02 -0.90 0.41
C ARG A 91 -3.47 -0.04 -0.75
N LEU A 92 -2.49 0.57 -1.41
CA LEU A 92 -2.64 1.18 -2.72
C LEU A 92 -2.05 0.26 -3.78
N THR A 93 -2.82 0.06 -4.85
CA THR A 93 -2.43 -0.71 -6.03
C THR A 93 -2.53 0.18 -7.27
N GLY A 94 -1.58 0.06 -8.20
CA GLY A 94 -1.66 0.68 -9.53
C GLY A 94 -1.85 -0.38 -10.60
N TYR A 95 -3.02 -0.41 -11.26
CA TYR A 95 -3.31 -1.37 -12.33
C TYR A 95 -2.82 -0.89 -13.70
N ASP A 96 -2.07 -1.74 -14.39
CA ASP A 96 -1.68 -1.56 -15.78
C ASP A 96 -2.59 -2.37 -16.70
N ALA A 97 -3.47 -1.68 -17.42
CA ALA A 97 -4.40 -2.29 -18.34
C ALA A 97 -3.74 -2.86 -19.61
N TYR A 98 -2.56 -2.36 -20.00
CA TYR A 98 -1.87 -2.84 -21.20
C TYR A 98 -1.23 -4.19 -20.98
N THR A 99 -0.61 -4.40 -19.81
CA THR A 99 0.02 -5.67 -19.44
C THR A 99 -0.92 -6.61 -18.69
N GLN A 100 -2.10 -6.15 -18.29
CA GLN A 100 -3.05 -6.86 -17.44
C GLN A 100 -2.45 -7.28 -16.09
N THR A 101 -1.69 -6.37 -15.46
CA THR A 101 -1.02 -6.63 -14.18
C THR A 101 -1.27 -5.53 -13.15
N GLN A 102 -0.86 -5.80 -11.92
CA GLN A 102 -0.67 -4.77 -10.90
C GLN A 102 0.78 -4.28 -11.01
N GLY A 103 0.97 -3.06 -11.51
CA GLY A 103 2.30 -2.46 -11.70
C GLY A 103 2.97 -2.07 -10.37
N THR A 104 2.16 -1.77 -9.35
CA THR A 104 2.63 -1.59 -7.96
C THR A 104 1.53 -2.02 -6.98
N ALA A 105 1.94 -2.48 -5.81
CA ALA A 105 1.06 -2.75 -4.67
C ALA A 105 1.85 -2.62 -3.36
N PHE A 106 1.42 -1.74 -2.46
CA PHE A 106 2.08 -1.55 -1.17
C PHE A 106 1.09 -1.09 -0.10
N VAL A 107 1.34 -1.49 1.15
CA VAL A 107 0.50 -1.12 2.28
C VAL A 107 0.79 0.32 2.70
N VAL A 108 -0.28 1.12 2.82
CA VAL A 108 -0.26 2.52 3.25
C VAL A 108 -0.56 2.63 4.74
N PHE A 109 -1.55 1.89 5.22
CA PHE A 109 -1.92 1.84 6.63
C PHE A 109 -1.85 0.41 7.15
N GLU A 110 -1.14 0.21 8.25
CA GLU A 110 -1.08 -1.08 8.91
C GLU A 110 -2.22 -1.22 9.93
N GLY A 111 -3.00 -2.29 9.81
CA GLY A 111 -4.04 -2.63 10.77
C GLY A 111 -3.43 -3.05 12.11
N ARG A 112 -4.12 -2.74 13.20
CA ARG A 112 -3.74 -3.18 14.54
C ARG A 112 -4.37 -4.55 14.80
N ALA A 113 -3.58 -5.49 15.29
CA ALA A 113 -4.05 -6.80 15.75
C ALA A 113 -4.44 -6.76 17.23
#